data_AF-A0A355E5N9-F1
#
_entry.id   AF-A0A355E5N9-F1
#
_cell.length_a   1.000
_cell.length_b   1.000
_cell.length_c   1.000
_cell.angle_alpha   90.00
_cell.angle_beta   90.00
_cell.angle_gamma   90.00
#
_symmetry.space_group_name_H-M   'P 1'
#
loop_
_entity.id
_entity.type
_entity.pdbx_description
1 polymer ?
#
loop_
_entity_poly.entity_id
_entity_poly.type
_entity_poly.pdbx_seq_one_letter_code
_entity_poly.pdbx_strand_id
1 'polypeptide(L)'
;MPPVSALSRAVCALLLVCGCVPAAWGDHRDAFIRLSKKDGRFALDVRETLPGPFAKLRPILADFAGYPAWMLKDINARPGKPGKKFFFDVTSLRYEPAGSYFSAGIRLNAFFGGDYRMDMNVLDEFAAPEPKLTTSLRKASMLVVEMSGDFRFADVPGTAETRVVFHGEARTHWVFYYLLPLSVLRENVEERVGILIDNFHGKATEKR
;
A
#
# COMPACT_ATOMS: atom_id res chain seq x y z
N MET A 1 18.94 29.31 -16.87
CA MET A 1 17.72 28.61 -16.43
C MET A 1 17.91 27.11 -16.71
N PRO A 2 17.84 26.22 -15.71
CA PRO A 2 17.78 24.78 -15.95
C PRO A 2 16.35 24.35 -16.33
N PRO A 3 16.16 23.32 -17.17
CA PRO A 3 14.83 22.87 -17.60
C PRO A 3 14.09 22.02 -16.55
N VAL A 4 12.78 21.94 -16.69
CA VAL A 4 11.87 21.21 -15.79
C VAL A 4 11.67 19.76 -16.25
N SER A 5 11.99 18.77 -15.42
CA SER A 5 11.12 17.59 -15.12
C SER A 5 11.88 16.49 -14.35
N ALA A 6 11.28 16.04 -13.24
CA ALA A 6 11.70 14.87 -12.43
C ALA A 6 10.65 14.59 -11.33
N LEU A 7 10.02 15.66 -10.85
CA LEU A 7 9.45 15.80 -9.51
C LEU A 7 7.93 15.56 -9.46
N SER A 8 7.45 14.43 -10.00
CA SER A 8 6.00 14.13 -10.05
C SER A 8 5.65 12.68 -9.74
N ARG A 9 6.40 11.99 -8.88
CA ARG A 9 6.48 10.52 -8.98
C ARG A 9 6.24 9.64 -7.75
N ALA A 10 7.01 9.72 -6.67
CA ALA A 10 6.90 8.73 -5.57
C ALA A 10 5.61 8.80 -4.72
N VAL A 11 4.58 9.50 -5.19
CA VAL A 11 3.22 9.58 -4.59
C VAL A 11 2.62 8.20 -4.36
N CYS A 12 2.74 7.30 -5.34
CA CYS A 12 2.19 5.95 -5.22
C CYS A 12 2.75 5.15 -4.05
N ALA A 13 4.00 5.42 -3.63
CA ALA A 13 4.76 4.54 -2.76
C ALA A 13 4.37 4.56 -1.28
N LEU A 14 3.53 5.51 -0.86
CA LEU A 14 2.96 5.58 0.49
C LEU A 14 1.56 4.94 0.54
N LEU A 15 0.77 5.09 -0.54
CA LEU A 15 -0.49 4.37 -0.76
C LEU A 15 -0.29 2.89 -1.18
N LEU A 16 0.90 2.32 -0.93
CA LEU A 16 1.30 0.97 -1.36
C LEU A 16 2.02 0.13 -0.30
N VAL A 17 1.82 0.46 0.97
CA VAL A 17 1.91 -0.51 2.08
C VAL A 17 0.51 -0.85 2.62
N CYS A 18 -0.53 -0.17 2.11
CA CYS A 18 -1.90 -0.28 2.61
C CYS A 18 -2.93 -0.16 1.46
N GLY A 19 -3.67 -1.23 1.16
CA GLY A 19 -4.77 -1.23 0.18
C GLY A 19 -5.03 -2.61 -0.47
N CYS A 20 -6.25 -2.90 -1.00
CA CYS A 20 -6.68 -4.25 -1.42
C CYS A 20 -7.59 -4.41 -2.69
N VAL A 21 -7.10 -5.24 -3.64
CA VAL A 21 -7.70 -6.11 -4.72
C VAL A 21 -8.48 -5.51 -5.94
N PRO A 22 -8.19 -5.91 -7.21
CA PRO A 22 -8.37 -5.03 -8.38
C PRO A 22 -9.58 -5.30 -9.28
N ALA A 23 -9.77 -4.43 -10.27
CA ALA A 23 -10.71 -4.59 -11.37
C ALA A 23 -10.30 -5.73 -12.34
N ALA A 24 -10.84 -6.92 -12.09
CA ALA A 24 -10.84 -8.12 -12.93
C ALA A 24 -9.48 -8.82 -13.20
N TRP A 25 -9.43 -10.12 -12.88
CA TRP A 25 -9.45 -11.23 -13.86
C TRP A 25 -9.54 -12.56 -13.06
N GLY A 26 -10.73 -13.17 -12.97
CA GLY A 26 -10.96 -14.47 -12.32
C GLY A 26 -11.52 -14.42 -10.89
N ASP A 27 -12.84 -14.65 -10.76
CA ASP A 27 -13.67 -15.02 -9.58
C ASP A 27 -13.38 -14.56 -8.13
N HIS A 28 -12.50 -13.58 -7.88
CA HIS A 28 -12.48 -12.81 -6.63
C HIS A 28 -13.53 -11.68 -6.71
N ARG A 29 -14.64 -11.80 -5.96
CA ARG A 29 -15.89 -11.04 -6.25
C ARG A 29 -16.15 -9.75 -5.46
N ASP A 30 -15.64 -9.61 -4.24
CA ASP A 30 -16.04 -8.54 -3.30
C ASP A 30 -15.00 -7.42 -3.11
N ALA A 31 -13.94 -7.45 -3.92
CA ALA A 31 -12.85 -6.48 -3.91
C ALA A 31 -13.29 -5.10 -4.40
N PHE A 32 -12.88 -4.05 -3.69
CA PHE A 32 -13.08 -2.66 -4.12
C PHE A 32 -11.88 -1.79 -3.78
N ILE A 33 -11.09 -1.43 -4.79
CA ILE A 33 -10.17 -0.28 -4.72
C ILE A 33 -10.78 0.91 -5.42
N ARG A 34 -10.51 2.10 -4.92
CA ARG A 34 -10.72 3.35 -5.64
C ARG A 34 -9.63 4.36 -5.31
N LEU A 35 -8.67 4.54 -6.23
CA LEU A 35 -7.79 5.71 -6.17
C LEU A 35 -8.52 6.96 -6.69
N SER A 36 -8.58 8.01 -5.88
CA SER A 36 -9.18 9.31 -6.19
C SER A 36 -8.23 10.49 -5.90
N LYS A 37 -8.63 11.70 -6.32
CA LYS A 37 -7.82 12.93 -6.27
C LYS A 37 -8.72 14.14 -6.03
N LYS A 38 -8.47 14.90 -4.98
CA LYS A 38 -9.23 16.10 -4.59
C LYS A 38 -8.36 17.02 -3.73
N ASP A 39 -8.56 18.34 -3.80
CA ASP A 39 -8.02 19.33 -2.85
C ASP A 39 -6.51 19.21 -2.50
N GLY A 40 -5.67 18.86 -3.47
CA GLY A 40 -4.22 18.67 -3.30
C GLY A 40 -3.79 17.30 -2.76
N ARG A 41 -4.76 16.41 -2.51
CA ARG A 41 -4.60 15.07 -1.94
C ARG A 41 -4.95 13.98 -2.94
N PHE A 42 -4.33 12.82 -2.75
CA PHE A 42 -4.81 11.54 -3.30
C PHE A 42 -5.40 10.73 -2.15
N ALA A 43 -6.55 10.11 -2.39
CA ALA A 43 -7.20 9.23 -1.42
C ALA A 43 -7.40 7.85 -2.03
N LEU A 44 -7.12 6.81 -1.24
CA LEU A 44 -7.25 5.41 -1.60
C LEU A 44 -8.29 4.76 -0.67
N ASP A 45 -9.47 4.48 -1.21
CA ASP A 45 -10.50 3.70 -0.53
C ASP A 45 -10.37 2.23 -0.93
N VAL A 46 -10.45 1.33 0.05
CA VAL A 46 -10.21 -0.11 -0.11
C VAL A 46 -11.15 -0.95 0.73
N ARG A 47 -11.64 -2.07 0.17
CA ARG A 47 -12.41 -3.10 0.87
C ARG A 47 -12.07 -4.49 0.32
N GLU A 48 -11.87 -5.45 1.21
CA GLU A 48 -11.52 -6.84 0.88
C GLU A 48 -12.00 -7.82 1.97
N THR A 49 -12.09 -9.11 1.65
CA THR A 49 -12.47 -10.19 2.58
C THR A 49 -11.34 -11.22 2.67
N LEU A 50 -10.68 -11.30 3.83
CA LEU A 50 -9.54 -12.19 4.06
C LEU A 50 -9.99 -13.59 4.56
N PRO A 51 -9.32 -14.68 4.12
CA PRO A 51 -9.72 -16.05 4.43
C PRO A 51 -9.30 -16.49 5.85
N GLY A 52 -10.21 -16.32 6.80
CA GLY A 52 -10.04 -16.69 8.21
C GLY A 52 -10.62 -15.62 9.15
N PRO A 53 -11.07 -15.99 10.37
CA PRO A 53 -11.44 -15.01 11.38
C PRO A 53 -10.21 -14.27 11.91
N PHE A 54 -10.41 -13.04 12.39
CA PHE A 54 -9.34 -12.10 12.74
C PHE A 54 -8.39 -12.67 13.79
N ALA A 55 -8.88 -13.48 14.73
CA ALA A 55 -8.05 -14.17 15.72
C ALA A 55 -6.95 -15.06 15.10
N LYS A 56 -7.18 -15.63 13.90
CA LYS A 56 -6.16 -16.40 13.14
C LYS A 56 -5.27 -15.51 12.28
N LEU A 57 -5.75 -14.36 11.82
CA LEU A 57 -5.00 -13.43 10.99
C LEU A 57 -4.10 -12.48 11.80
N ARG A 58 -4.49 -12.13 13.04
CA ARG A 58 -3.76 -11.23 13.93
C ARG A 58 -2.28 -11.61 14.12
N PRO A 59 -1.88 -12.89 14.32
CA PRO A 59 -0.47 -13.27 14.41
C PRO A 59 0.32 -13.16 13.09
N ILE A 60 -0.34 -12.88 11.96
CA ILE A 60 0.30 -12.53 10.69
C ILE A 60 0.33 -11.00 10.55
N LEU A 61 -0.78 -10.33 10.85
CA LEU A 61 -0.92 -8.86 10.79
C LEU A 61 -0.03 -8.10 11.79
N ALA A 62 0.38 -8.75 12.88
CA ALA A 62 1.34 -8.21 13.85
C ALA A 62 2.81 -8.57 13.56
N ASP A 63 3.09 -9.41 12.55
CA ASP A 63 4.45 -9.84 12.17
C ASP A 63 5.12 -8.80 11.25
N PHE A 64 5.20 -7.54 11.71
CA PHE A 64 5.82 -6.44 10.96
C PHE A 64 7.29 -6.71 10.62
N ALA A 65 7.98 -7.53 11.43
CA ALA A 65 9.35 -7.98 11.15
C ALA A 65 9.42 -8.96 9.98
N GLY A 66 8.44 -9.85 9.82
CA GLY A 66 8.33 -10.78 8.70
C GLY A 66 7.88 -10.14 7.38
N TYR A 67 7.15 -8.99 7.42
CA TYR A 67 6.59 -8.33 6.23
C TYR A 67 7.58 -8.21 5.06
N PRO A 68 8.83 -7.70 5.20
CA PRO A 68 9.74 -7.54 4.08
C PRO A 68 10.07 -8.82 3.29
N ALA A 69 9.97 -10.00 3.92
CA ALA A 69 10.34 -11.26 3.30
C ALA A 69 9.26 -11.84 2.38
N TRP A 70 7.96 -11.58 2.67
CA TRP A 70 6.84 -12.13 1.90
C TRP A 70 5.97 -11.07 1.22
N MET A 71 5.84 -9.88 1.81
CA MET A 71 4.99 -8.81 1.26
C MET A 71 5.61 -8.16 0.01
N LEU A 72 6.94 -8.11 -0.07
CA LEU A 72 7.67 -7.60 -1.25
C LEU A 72 7.82 -8.63 -2.39
N LYS A 73 7.34 -9.86 -2.23
CA LYS A 73 7.40 -10.88 -3.28
C LYS A 73 6.67 -10.36 -4.53
N ASP A 74 7.32 -10.44 -5.68
CA ASP A 74 6.79 -10.03 -6.99
C ASP A 74 6.28 -8.57 -7.10
N ILE A 75 6.47 -7.70 -6.10
CA ILE A 75 5.93 -6.33 -6.05
C ILE A 75 6.41 -5.39 -7.17
N ASN A 76 7.46 -5.79 -7.90
CA ASN A 76 8.02 -5.06 -9.04
C ASN A 76 7.69 -5.73 -10.40
N ALA A 77 7.04 -6.89 -10.40
CA ALA A 77 6.55 -7.58 -11.60
C ALA A 77 5.09 -7.21 -11.88
N ARG A 78 4.69 -7.16 -13.16
CA ARG A 78 3.32 -6.82 -13.57
C ARG A 78 2.57 -8.06 -14.06
N PRO A 79 1.56 -8.58 -13.34
CA PRO A 79 0.77 -9.73 -13.75
C PRO A 79 0.21 -9.57 -15.17
N GLY A 80 0.32 -10.62 -16.00
CA GLY A 80 -0.13 -10.62 -17.40
C GLY A 80 0.60 -9.64 -18.34
N LYS A 81 1.56 -8.83 -17.86
CA LYS A 81 2.22 -7.75 -18.62
C LYS A 81 3.76 -7.91 -18.63
N PRO A 82 4.30 -9.06 -19.09
CA PRO A 82 5.75 -9.31 -19.08
C PRO A 82 6.54 -8.22 -19.82
N GLY A 83 7.70 -7.85 -19.28
CA GLY A 83 8.54 -6.77 -19.80
C GLY A 83 8.03 -5.35 -19.52
N LYS A 84 6.75 -5.15 -19.15
CA LYS A 84 6.26 -3.83 -18.70
C LYS A 84 6.68 -3.62 -17.25
N LYS A 85 7.46 -2.56 -17.02
CA LYS A 85 7.81 -2.12 -15.66
C LYS A 85 6.67 -1.31 -15.05
N PHE A 86 6.67 -1.24 -13.72
CA PHE A 86 5.95 -0.19 -13.01
C PHE A 86 6.65 1.17 -13.21
N PHE A 87 5.93 2.21 -12.83
CA PHE A 87 6.36 3.61 -12.85
C PHE A 87 7.48 3.91 -11.83
N PHE A 88 7.52 3.14 -10.74
CA PHE A 88 8.61 3.11 -9.75
C PHE A 88 8.90 1.66 -9.33
N ASP A 89 10.01 1.39 -8.67
CA ASP A 89 10.34 0.11 -8.03
C ASP A 89 10.43 0.29 -6.52
N VAL A 90 9.90 -0.66 -5.74
CA VAL A 90 10.17 -0.77 -4.31
C VAL A 90 11.50 -1.51 -4.17
N THR A 91 12.51 -0.84 -3.61
CA THR A 91 13.89 -1.38 -3.50
C THR A 91 14.21 -1.94 -2.13
N SER A 92 13.48 -1.54 -1.08
CA SER A 92 13.57 -2.16 0.23
C SER A 92 12.34 -1.85 1.10
N LEU A 93 12.12 -2.70 2.10
CA LEU A 93 11.26 -2.44 3.25
C LEU A 93 12.00 -2.94 4.48
N ARG A 94 12.01 -2.16 5.56
CA ARG A 94 12.57 -2.55 6.86
C ARG A 94 11.62 -2.08 7.96
N TYR A 95 11.29 -2.95 8.89
CA TYR A 95 10.63 -2.57 10.14
C TYR A 95 11.68 -2.17 11.19
N GLU A 96 11.35 -1.18 12.01
CA GLU A 96 12.24 -0.58 13.02
C GLU A 96 11.53 -0.57 14.38
N PRO A 97 11.58 -1.69 15.14
CA PRO A 97 10.72 -1.92 16.31
C PRO A 97 10.82 -0.84 17.39
N ALA A 98 12.03 -0.32 17.64
CA ALA A 98 12.28 0.67 18.69
C ALA A 98 11.67 2.07 18.41
N GLY A 99 11.10 2.29 17.23
CA GLY A 99 10.33 3.50 16.91
C GLY A 99 9.01 3.23 16.19
N SER A 100 8.53 1.97 16.20
CA SER A 100 7.32 1.48 15.52
C SER A 100 7.11 2.08 14.12
N TYR A 101 8.10 1.92 13.24
CA TYR A 101 8.00 2.46 11.88
C TYR A 101 8.57 1.53 10.80
N PHE A 102 8.03 1.62 9.58
CA PHE A 102 8.62 1.05 8.38
C PHE A 102 9.45 2.09 7.65
N SER A 103 10.66 1.72 7.20
CA SER A 103 11.46 2.46 6.22
C SER A 103 11.31 1.77 4.86
N ALA A 104 10.61 2.43 3.92
CA ALA A 104 10.52 1.98 2.53
C ALA A 104 11.57 2.68 1.65
N GLY A 105 12.29 1.91 0.84
CA GLY A 105 13.18 2.38 -0.22
C GLY A 105 12.49 2.32 -1.59
N ILE A 106 12.65 3.37 -2.39
CA ILE A 106 11.96 3.56 -3.66
C ILE A 106 12.92 4.07 -4.73
N ARG A 107 12.93 3.42 -5.89
CA ARG A 107 13.63 3.88 -7.10
C ARG A 107 12.64 4.32 -8.16
N LEU A 108 12.85 5.48 -8.78
CA LEU A 108 12.02 5.90 -9.91
C LEU A 108 12.60 5.40 -11.24
N ASN A 109 11.75 5.18 -12.25
CA ASN A 109 12.23 4.72 -13.55
C ASN A 109 13.07 5.77 -14.30
N ALA A 110 13.76 5.34 -15.36
CA ALA A 110 14.90 6.03 -15.98
C ALA A 110 14.67 7.45 -16.51
N PHE A 111 13.42 7.84 -16.81
CA PHE A 111 13.09 9.23 -17.18
C PHE A 111 13.31 10.21 -16.01
N PHE A 112 13.24 9.70 -14.78
CA PHE A 112 13.23 10.48 -13.56
C PHE A 112 14.50 10.28 -12.73
N GLY A 113 14.89 9.02 -12.51
CA GLY A 113 15.98 8.64 -11.61
C GLY A 113 15.73 8.97 -10.14
N GLY A 114 16.75 8.72 -9.33
CA GLY A 114 16.72 8.92 -7.88
C GLY A 114 16.28 7.69 -7.09
N ASP A 115 17.01 7.43 -6.01
CA ASP A 115 16.60 6.58 -4.90
C ASP A 115 16.08 7.46 -3.76
N TYR A 116 14.94 7.09 -3.20
CA TYR A 116 14.21 7.82 -2.17
C TYR A 116 13.90 6.91 -0.99
N ARG A 117 13.84 7.48 0.21
CA ARG A 117 13.42 6.79 1.44
C ARG A 117 12.20 7.48 2.02
N MET A 118 11.25 6.69 2.52
CA MET A 118 10.05 7.19 3.20
C MET A 118 9.80 6.37 4.47
N ASP A 119 9.70 7.06 5.59
CA ASP A 119 9.47 6.44 6.91
C ASP A 119 8.00 6.59 7.31
N MET A 120 7.35 5.47 7.63
CA MET A 120 5.94 5.38 8.01
C MET A 120 5.82 4.88 9.45
N ASN A 121 5.33 5.73 10.35
CA ASN A 121 4.92 5.28 11.69
C ASN A 121 3.78 4.27 11.56
N VAL A 122 3.74 3.31 12.47
CA VAL A 122 2.73 2.26 12.58
C VAL A 122 2.23 2.24 14.02
N LEU A 123 0.91 2.22 14.19
CA LEU A 123 0.23 2.00 15.47
C LEU A 123 -0.77 0.87 15.28
N ASP A 124 -0.54 -0.27 15.93
CA ASP A 124 -1.50 -1.35 15.97
C ASP A 124 -2.36 -1.30 17.24
N GLU A 125 -3.65 -1.49 17.07
CA GLU A 125 -4.63 -1.58 18.15
C GLU A 125 -5.41 -2.90 18.01
N PHE A 126 -4.70 -3.98 17.67
CA PHE A 126 -5.27 -5.31 17.44
C PHE A 126 -5.87 -5.99 18.68
N ALA A 127 -5.81 -5.33 19.84
CA ALA A 127 -6.46 -5.74 21.08
C ALA A 127 -7.71 -4.90 21.43
N ALA A 128 -8.04 -3.88 20.64
CA ALA A 128 -9.24 -3.07 20.83
C ALA A 128 -10.51 -3.83 20.39
N PRO A 129 -11.71 -3.45 20.89
CA PRO A 129 -12.98 -4.03 20.45
C PRO A 129 -13.28 -3.82 18.95
N GLU A 130 -12.75 -2.75 18.35
CA GLU A 130 -12.64 -2.54 16.91
C GLU A 130 -11.15 -2.62 16.53
N PRO A 131 -10.63 -3.78 16.11
CA PRO A 131 -9.22 -3.92 15.75
C PRO A 131 -8.87 -3.04 14.57
N LYS A 132 -7.80 -2.25 14.71
CA LYS A 132 -7.31 -1.34 13.67
C LYS A 132 -5.78 -1.26 13.60
N LEU A 133 -5.30 -0.80 12.47
CA LEU A 133 -3.90 -0.50 12.19
C LEU A 133 -3.84 0.89 11.55
N THR A 134 -3.24 1.85 12.24
CA THR A 134 -3.06 3.22 11.74
C THR A 134 -1.63 3.41 11.24
N THR A 135 -1.45 3.96 10.06
CA THR A 135 -0.15 4.36 9.50
C THR A 135 -0.10 5.87 9.26
N SER A 136 1.08 6.47 9.44
CA SER A 136 1.27 7.90 9.15
C SER A 136 2.69 8.21 8.70
N LEU A 137 2.86 9.27 7.90
CA LEU A 137 4.17 9.71 7.44
C LEU A 137 4.99 10.28 8.61
N ARG A 138 6.10 9.62 8.96
CA ARG A 138 6.97 10.00 10.10
C ARG A 138 7.65 11.35 9.92
N LYS A 139 7.97 11.71 8.66
CA LYS A 139 8.53 13.01 8.27
C LYS A 139 8.22 13.30 6.80
N ALA A 140 7.84 14.53 6.50
CA ALA A 140 7.66 15.00 5.12
C ALA A 140 8.88 14.68 4.26
N SER A 141 8.64 14.09 3.08
CA SER A 141 9.65 13.83 2.05
C SER A 141 9.55 14.89 0.95
N MET A 142 10.45 14.86 -0.04
CA MET A 142 10.35 15.73 -1.24
C MET A 142 9.16 15.38 -2.15
N LEU A 143 8.32 14.42 -1.75
CA LEU A 143 7.40 13.66 -2.62
C LEU A 143 5.98 13.70 -2.04
N VAL A 144 5.89 13.37 -0.75
CA VAL A 144 4.67 13.37 0.05
C VAL A 144 4.94 14.21 1.30
N VAL A 145 4.06 15.18 1.54
CA VAL A 145 4.19 16.16 2.63
C VAL A 145 3.51 15.63 3.89
N GLU A 146 2.36 14.97 3.73
CA GLU A 146 1.61 14.27 4.78
C GLU A 146 1.06 12.95 4.20
N MET A 147 1.02 11.90 5.02
CA MET A 147 0.15 10.75 4.77
C MET A 147 -0.45 10.28 6.09
N SER A 148 -1.69 9.83 6.05
CA SER A 148 -2.37 9.05 7.08
C SER A 148 -3.16 7.93 6.42
N GLY A 149 -3.27 6.77 7.07
CA GLY A 149 -4.14 5.69 6.62
C GLY A 149 -4.58 4.80 7.78
N ASP A 150 -5.79 4.27 7.70
CA ASP A 150 -6.41 3.43 8.71
C ASP A 150 -6.96 2.16 8.07
N PHE A 151 -6.48 1.00 8.52
CA PHE A 151 -7.17 -0.28 8.32
C PHE A 151 -8.11 -0.55 9.50
N ARG A 152 -9.30 -1.10 9.25
CA ARG A 152 -10.19 -1.67 10.25
C ARG A 152 -10.53 -3.11 9.88
N PHE A 153 -10.55 -3.99 10.86
CA PHE A 153 -10.74 -5.42 10.71
C PHE A 153 -12.00 -5.84 11.46
N ALA A 154 -12.90 -6.59 10.82
CA ALA A 154 -14.11 -7.11 11.45
C ALA A 154 -14.45 -8.51 10.90
N ASP A 155 -14.72 -9.46 11.79
CA ASP A 155 -15.22 -10.78 11.39
C ASP A 155 -16.59 -10.64 10.70
N VAL A 156 -16.79 -11.36 9.59
CA VAL A 156 -18.04 -11.34 8.82
C VAL A 156 -19.08 -12.24 9.51
N PRO A 157 -20.23 -11.71 9.97
CA PRO A 157 -21.20 -12.52 10.72
C PRO A 157 -21.72 -13.71 9.91
N GLY A 158 -21.54 -14.91 10.46
CA GLY A 158 -22.01 -16.16 9.84
C GLY A 158 -21.03 -16.80 8.85
N THR A 159 -19.87 -16.20 8.57
CA THR A 159 -18.78 -16.84 7.79
C THR A 159 -17.52 -17.01 8.64
N ALA A 160 -16.46 -17.56 8.05
CA ALA A 160 -15.17 -17.79 8.70
C ALA A 160 -14.09 -16.82 8.16
N GLU A 161 -14.47 -15.56 7.93
CA GLU A 161 -13.70 -14.57 7.16
C GLU A 161 -13.61 -13.22 7.87
N THR A 162 -12.56 -12.45 7.58
CA THR A 162 -12.38 -11.10 8.12
C THR A 162 -12.53 -10.07 7.01
N ARG A 163 -13.51 -9.17 7.11
CA ARG A 163 -13.55 -7.98 6.27
C ARG A 163 -12.47 -7.00 6.70
N VAL A 164 -11.72 -6.49 5.74
CA VAL A 164 -10.79 -5.38 5.91
C VAL A 164 -11.28 -4.19 5.12
N VAL A 165 -11.36 -3.04 5.78
CA VAL A 165 -11.59 -1.75 5.14
C VAL A 165 -10.34 -0.90 5.38
N PHE A 166 -9.74 -0.39 4.31
CA PHE A 166 -8.67 0.60 4.40
C PHE A 166 -9.13 1.91 3.78
N HIS A 167 -8.78 3.03 4.43
CA HIS A 167 -8.86 4.36 3.87
C HIS A 167 -7.55 5.08 4.16
N GLY A 168 -6.96 5.71 3.14
CA GLY A 168 -5.75 6.52 3.33
C GLY A 168 -5.64 7.70 2.39
N GLU A 169 -5.05 8.78 2.91
CA GLU A 169 -4.78 10.01 2.18
C GLU A 169 -3.28 10.31 2.12
N ALA A 170 -2.83 10.82 0.98
CA ALA A 170 -1.50 11.41 0.80
C ALA A 170 -1.63 12.85 0.28
N ARG A 171 -1.20 13.84 1.08
CA ARG A 171 -0.99 15.21 0.58
C ARG A 171 0.38 15.29 -0.08
N THR A 172 0.38 15.57 -1.37
CA THR A 172 1.59 15.59 -2.19
C THR A 172 2.06 17.02 -2.43
N HIS A 173 3.33 17.21 -2.76
CA HIS A 173 3.79 18.53 -3.18
C HIS A 173 3.10 18.92 -4.51
N TRP A 174 2.69 20.19 -4.68
CA TRP A 174 1.72 20.60 -5.71
C TRP A 174 2.10 20.20 -7.14
N VAL A 175 3.40 20.24 -7.47
CA VAL A 175 3.95 19.79 -8.76
C VAL A 175 3.53 18.35 -9.09
N PHE A 176 3.55 17.46 -8.10
CA PHE A 176 3.16 16.06 -8.22
C PHE A 176 1.65 15.96 -8.45
N TYR A 177 0.86 16.64 -7.62
CA TYR A 177 -0.59 16.65 -7.74
C TYR A 177 -1.05 17.03 -9.15
N TYR A 178 -0.51 18.09 -9.76
CA TYR A 178 -0.95 18.52 -11.09
C TYR A 178 -0.36 17.71 -12.26
N LEU A 179 0.93 17.34 -12.22
CA LEU A 179 1.58 16.65 -13.34
C LEU A 179 1.22 15.15 -13.47
N LEU A 180 0.58 14.56 -12.45
CA LEU A 180 0.17 13.16 -12.47
C LEU A 180 -1.25 12.97 -13.02
N PRO A 181 -1.42 12.25 -14.16
CA PRO A 181 -2.71 11.74 -14.58
C PRO A 181 -3.20 10.68 -13.58
N LEU A 182 -4.41 10.86 -13.06
CA LEU A 182 -4.99 9.91 -12.10
C LEU A 182 -5.09 8.49 -12.68
N SER A 183 -5.29 8.34 -13.99
CA SER A 183 -5.30 7.06 -14.70
C SER A 183 -3.97 6.29 -14.60
N VAL A 184 -2.83 6.98 -14.77
CA VAL A 184 -1.49 6.37 -14.70
C VAL A 184 -1.16 5.97 -13.26
N LEU A 185 -1.50 6.82 -12.28
CA LEU A 185 -1.38 6.46 -10.88
C LEU A 185 -2.26 5.25 -10.54
N ARG A 186 -3.50 5.24 -11.03
CA ARG A 186 -4.48 4.19 -10.76
C ARG A 186 -3.96 2.83 -11.22
N GLU A 187 -3.50 2.70 -12.47
CA GLU A 187 -2.94 1.44 -12.97
C GLU A 187 -1.73 0.96 -12.12
N ASN A 188 -0.90 1.88 -11.61
CA ASN A 188 0.29 1.53 -10.83
C ASN A 188 0.03 1.27 -9.34
N VAL A 189 -1.02 1.87 -8.77
CA VAL A 189 -1.45 1.61 -7.38
C VAL A 189 -2.33 0.38 -7.33
N GLU A 190 -3.36 0.28 -8.17
CA GLU A 190 -4.38 -0.78 -8.06
C GLU A 190 -3.81 -2.18 -8.39
N GLU A 191 -2.87 -2.30 -9.34
CA GLU A 191 -2.16 -3.56 -9.60
C GLU A 191 -1.23 -3.98 -8.45
N ARG A 192 -0.42 -3.05 -7.94
CA ARG A 192 0.52 -3.34 -6.83
C ARG A 192 -0.19 -3.61 -5.53
N VAL A 193 -1.30 -2.91 -5.30
CA VAL A 193 -2.25 -3.24 -4.26
C VAL A 193 -2.57 -4.73 -4.37
N GLY A 194 -3.12 -5.22 -5.50
CA GLY A 194 -3.49 -6.63 -5.68
C GLY A 194 -2.41 -7.65 -5.27
N ILE A 195 -1.16 -7.42 -5.71
CA ILE A 195 -0.01 -8.27 -5.39
C ILE A 195 0.21 -8.42 -3.87
N LEU A 196 -0.04 -7.38 -3.06
CA LEU A 196 0.14 -7.42 -1.60
C LEU A 196 -0.85 -8.37 -0.91
N ILE A 197 -2.04 -8.58 -1.48
CA ILE A 197 -3.08 -9.48 -0.97
C ILE A 197 -2.91 -10.86 -1.54
N ASP A 198 -2.48 -11.02 -2.79
CA ASP A 198 -2.08 -12.33 -3.31
C ASP A 198 -0.96 -12.91 -2.42
N ASN A 199 0.00 -12.07 -2.02
CA ASN A 199 1.03 -12.39 -1.03
C ASN A 199 0.45 -12.66 0.37
N PHE A 200 -0.52 -11.87 0.85
CA PHE A 200 -1.15 -12.10 2.16
C PHE A 200 -2.01 -13.38 2.19
N HIS A 201 -2.78 -13.66 1.15
CA HIS A 201 -3.59 -14.87 0.99
C HIS A 201 -2.71 -16.11 0.88
N GLY A 202 -1.59 -16.03 0.15
CA GLY A 202 -0.53 -17.03 0.25
C GLY A 202 -0.07 -17.21 1.69
N LYS A 203 0.28 -16.13 2.39
CA LYS A 203 0.81 -16.22 3.77
C LYS A 203 -0.21 -16.71 4.81
N ALA A 204 -1.50 -16.44 4.60
CA ALA A 204 -2.60 -16.90 5.44
C ALA A 204 -3.01 -18.36 5.17
N THR A 205 -2.70 -18.88 3.98
CA THR A 205 -2.93 -20.30 3.63
C THR A 205 -1.73 -21.19 3.93
N GLU A 206 -0.50 -20.67 3.91
CA GLU A 206 0.74 -21.36 4.35
C GLU A 206 0.71 -21.86 5.82
N LYS A 207 -0.12 -21.27 6.69
CA LYS A 207 -0.22 -21.62 8.13
C LYS A 207 -1.46 -22.49 8.45
N ARG A 208 -1.84 -23.40 7.55
CA ARG A 208 -2.92 -24.39 7.74
C ARG A 208 -2.39 -25.80 7.95
#